data_AF-A0A3B3VZK1-F1
#
_entry.id   AF-A0A3B3VZK1-F1
#
_cell.length_a   1.000
_cell.length_b   1.000
_cell.length_c   1.000
_cell.angle_alpha   90.00
_cell.angle_beta   90.00
_cell.angle_gamma   90.00
#
_symmetry.space_group_name_H-M   'P 1'
#
loop_
_entity.id
_entity.type
_entity.pdbx_description
1 polymer ?
#
loop_
_entity_poly.entity_id
_entity_poly.type
_entity_poly.pdbx_seq_one_letter_code
_entity_poly.pdbx_strand_id
1 'polypeptide(L)'
;DVNDWSRSHVRDWALRLKGLDVSTADLLFEEKICGPSLLRLDKSDLTESGVKLGPAKLIIHARDELISKNPTSSSDKPGKPSKPYPFGRYHDTFRYVEGSVLDVPESGASDFIEPCHEFKGFYRTPEENQLEKFTTEVIWFAAACMNSRTNGTIHFGIGDKQDYVHGQVVGVAVDDKEKYLNGLKKAIGDYFEYKHKDVAQMCIKPPRFV
;
A
#
# COMPACT_ATOMS: atom_id res chain seq x y z
N ASP A 1 -2.28 10.18 21.05
CA ASP A 1 -2.74 10.32 19.65
C ASP A 1 -3.02 11.80 19.35
N VAL A 2 -3.07 12.24 18.09
CA VAL A 2 -3.48 13.63 17.74
C VAL A 2 -4.91 13.89 18.22
N ASN A 3 -5.77 12.86 18.23
CA ASN A 3 -7.12 12.96 18.78
C ASN A 3 -7.18 13.38 20.25
N ASP A 4 -6.10 13.18 21.03
CA ASP A 4 -6.02 13.56 22.45
C ASP A 4 -5.46 14.97 22.66
N TRP A 5 -5.13 15.70 21.60
CA TRP A 5 -4.49 16.99 21.71
C TRP A 5 -5.46 18.06 22.23
N SER A 6 -5.08 18.70 23.34
CA SER A 6 -5.73 19.91 23.82
C SER A 6 -5.40 21.10 22.92
N ARG A 7 -6.11 22.22 23.12
CA ARG A 7 -5.84 23.48 22.41
C ARG A 7 -4.40 23.97 22.61
N SER A 8 -3.85 23.77 23.81
CA SER A 8 -2.46 24.10 24.11
C SER A 8 -1.48 23.22 23.33
N HIS A 9 -1.76 21.93 23.20
CA HIS A 9 -0.94 21.02 22.40
C HIS A 9 -0.93 21.42 20.91
N VAL A 10 -2.08 21.82 20.35
CA VAL A 10 -2.17 22.31 18.97
C VAL A 10 -1.39 23.61 18.78
N ARG A 11 -1.49 24.55 19.73
CA ARG A 11 -0.72 25.80 19.72
C ARG A 11 0.78 25.54 19.75
N ASP A 12 1.25 24.71 20.67
CA ASP A 12 2.66 24.36 20.79
C ASP A 12 3.20 23.64 19.55
N TRP A 13 2.37 22.82 18.90
CA TRP A 13 2.69 22.20 17.62
C TRP A 13 2.82 23.24 16.51
N ALA A 14 1.87 24.17 16.38
CA ALA A 14 1.90 25.21 15.36
C ALA A 14 3.16 26.09 15.48
N LEU A 15 3.57 26.41 16.72
CA LEU A 15 4.80 27.18 17.00
C LEU A 15 6.09 26.49 16.57
N ARG A 16 6.08 25.16 16.39
CA ARG A 16 7.24 24.39 15.91
C ARG A 16 7.33 24.34 14.39
N LEU A 17 6.28 24.75 13.67
CA LEU A 17 6.27 24.75 12.20
C LEU A 17 7.11 25.91 11.66
N LYS A 18 8.10 25.60 10.82
CA LYS A 18 8.93 26.63 10.19
C LYS A 18 8.07 27.50 9.27
N GLY A 19 8.10 28.81 9.49
CA GLY A 19 7.39 29.79 8.67
C GLY A 19 5.99 30.16 9.19
N LEU A 20 5.57 29.63 10.33
CA LEU A 20 4.42 30.17 11.07
C LEU A 20 4.91 31.17 12.12
N ASP A 21 4.17 32.27 12.25
CA ASP A 21 4.39 33.26 13.30
C ASP A 21 3.52 32.95 14.52
N VAL A 22 3.87 33.59 15.64
CA VAL A 22 3.17 33.41 16.93
C VAL A 22 1.70 33.83 16.80
N SER A 23 1.41 34.86 16.00
CA SER A 23 0.04 35.36 15.80
C SER A 23 -0.88 34.31 15.17
N THR A 24 -0.39 33.53 14.20
CA THR A 24 -1.16 32.42 13.62
C THR A 24 -1.43 31.31 14.64
N ALA A 25 -0.46 30.99 15.50
CA ALA A 25 -0.64 29.95 16.52
C ALA A 25 -1.61 30.39 17.63
N ASP A 26 -1.59 31.67 18.01
CA ASP A 26 -2.54 32.25 18.97
C ASP A 26 -3.96 32.27 18.41
N LEU A 27 -4.13 32.60 17.13
CA LEU A 27 -5.42 32.56 16.45
C LEU A 27 -6.05 31.16 16.49
N LEU A 28 -5.27 30.11 16.21
CA LEU A 28 -5.75 28.72 16.34
C LEU A 28 -6.19 28.39 17.78
N PHE A 29 -5.51 28.96 18.78
CA PHE A 29 -5.83 28.76 20.18
C PHE A 29 -7.13 29.50 20.59
N GLU A 30 -7.31 30.72 20.11
CA GLU A 30 -8.49 31.56 20.30
C GLU A 30 -9.74 30.95 19.66
N GLU A 31 -9.60 30.42 18.44
CA GLU A 31 -10.62 29.65 17.71
C GLU A 31 -10.88 28.26 18.32
N LYS A 32 -10.25 27.97 19.47
CA LYS A 32 -10.44 26.75 20.25
C LYS A 32 -10.14 25.46 19.50
N ILE A 33 -9.22 25.49 18.53
CA ILE A 33 -8.83 24.32 17.75
C ILE A 33 -8.09 23.31 18.65
N CYS A 34 -8.71 22.15 18.86
CA CYS A 34 -8.11 20.98 19.51
C CYS A 34 -7.75 19.92 18.46
N GLY A 35 -7.12 18.83 18.87
CA GLY A 35 -6.68 17.74 17.99
C GLY A 35 -7.76 17.24 17.00
N PRO A 36 -8.95 16.84 17.48
CA PRO A 36 -10.04 16.41 16.60
C PRO A 36 -10.49 17.49 15.61
N SER A 37 -10.48 18.77 15.99
CA SER A 37 -10.83 19.87 15.10
C SER A 37 -9.71 20.14 14.09
N LEU A 38 -8.44 20.08 14.51
CA LEU A 38 -7.27 20.22 13.64
C LEU A 38 -7.30 19.18 12.51
N LEU A 39 -7.65 17.93 12.83
CA LEU A 39 -7.76 16.85 11.85
C LEU A 39 -8.88 17.08 10.80
N ARG A 40 -9.85 17.95 11.08
CA ARG A 40 -10.99 18.24 10.21
C ARG A 40 -10.95 19.61 9.54
N LEU A 41 -10.02 20.48 9.94
CA LEU A 41 -9.86 21.80 9.35
C LEU A 41 -9.62 21.73 7.86
N ASP A 42 -10.34 22.51 7.08
CA ASP A 42 -9.98 22.76 5.70
C ASP A 42 -9.26 24.10 5.54
N LYS A 43 -8.82 24.36 4.31
CA LYS A 43 -8.10 25.60 4.02
C LYS A 43 -9.04 26.82 4.05
N SER A 44 -10.31 26.64 3.72
CA SER A 44 -11.34 27.70 3.75
C SER A 44 -11.56 28.17 5.18
N ASP A 45 -11.72 27.24 6.12
CA ASP A 45 -11.90 27.50 7.55
C ASP A 45 -10.81 28.45 8.07
N LEU A 46 -9.55 28.14 7.75
CA LEU A 46 -8.40 28.96 8.15
C LEU A 46 -8.46 30.36 7.54
N THR A 47 -8.80 30.46 6.26
CA THR A 47 -8.90 31.77 5.59
C THR A 47 -10.09 32.60 6.08
N GLU A 48 -11.19 31.98 6.44
CA GLU A 48 -12.38 32.61 7.03
C GLU A 48 -12.09 33.11 8.46
N SER A 49 -11.29 32.37 9.23
CA SER A 49 -10.77 32.80 10.54
C SER A 49 -9.67 33.86 10.44
N GLY A 50 -9.32 34.35 9.24
CA GLY A 50 -8.35 35.44 9.05
C GLY A 50 -6.90 35.00 8.89
N VAL A 51 -6.62 33.70 8.82
CA VAL A 51 -5.28 33.18 8.51
C VAL A 51 -4.98 33.39 7.03
N LYS A 52 -3.85 34.03 6.73
CA LYS A 52 -3.44 34.28 5.35
C LYS A 52 -3.16 32.98 4.61
N LEU A 53 -3.30 33.03 3.28
CA LEU A 53 -3.17 31.88 2.38
C LEU A 53 -1.87 31.07 2.58
N GLY A 54 -0.74 31.74 2.83
CA GLY A 54 0.57 31.12 3.02
C GLY A 54 0.60 30.24 4.28
N PRO A 55 0.43 30.83 5.48
CA PRO A 55 0.32 30.08 6.73
C PRO A 55 -0.76 28.99 6.70
N ALA A 56 -1.92 29.25 6.09
CA ALA A 56 -2.98 28.24 5.95
C ALA A 56 -2.52 27.00 5.18
N LYS A 57 -1.77 27.17 4.08
CA LYS A 57 -1.19 26.03 3.33
C LYS A 57 -0.18 25.24 4.18
N LEU A 58 0.65 25.93 4.96
CA LEU A 58 1.65 25.28 5.82
C LEU A 58 1.00 24.45 6.92
N ILE A 59 -0.08 24.95 7.55
CA ILE A 59 -0.85 24.23 8.57
C ILE A 59 -1.45 22.95 8.00
N ILE A 60 -2.15 23.03 6.86
CA ILE A 60 -2.78 21.86 6.24
C ILE A 60 -1.75 20.83 5.82
N HIS A 61 -0.66 21.25 5.17
CA HIS A 61 0.40 20.34 4.77
C HIS A 61 1.07 19.65 5.97
N ALA A 62 1.40 20.40 7.02
CA ALA A 62 2.00 19.84 8.23
C ALA A 62 1.05 18.90 8.98
N ARG A 63 -0.26 19.18 8.97
CA ARG A 63 -1.28 18.27 9.50
C ARG A 63 -1.33 16.98 8.69
N ASP A 64 -1.31 17.06 7.36
CA ASP A 64 -1.36 15.88 6.50
C ASP A 64 -0.11 15.00 6.70
N GLU A 65 1.07 15.62 6.91
CA GLU A 65 2.26 14.89 7.35
C GLU A 65 2.10 14.28 8.75
N LEU A 66 1.45 14.98 9.68
CA LEU A 66 1.18 14.49 11.04
C LEU A 66 0.24 13.28 11.02
N ILE A 67 -0.74 13.26 10.12
CA ILE A 67 -1.63 12.11 9.86
C ILE A 67 -0.84 10.99 9.18
N SER A 68 0.03 11.31 8.23
CA SER A 68 0.87 10.32 7.55
C SER A 68 1.92 9.69 8.48
N LYS A 69 2.35 10.38 9.54
CA LYS A 69 3.39 9.92 10.49
C LYS A 69 2.83 9.37 11.80
N ASN A 70 1.54 9.58 12.10
CA ASN A 70 0.85 8.89 13.19
C ASN A 70 0.03 7.74 12.61
N PRO A 71 0.33 6.47 12.96
CA PRO A 71 -0.50 5.34 12.54
C PRO A 71 -1.80 5.34 13.36
N THR A 72 -2.68 6.29 13.10
CA THR A 72 -4.06 6.27 13.58
C THR A 72 -5.02 6.42 12.41
N SER A 73 -5.46 5.23 11.95
CA SER A 73 -6.65 4.97 11.13
C SER A 73 -6.78 5.84 9.87
N SER A 74 -6.18 5.36 8.78
CA SER A 74 -6.74 5.61 7.45
C SER A 74 -8.23 5.24 7.46
N SER A 75 -9.03 6.10 6.85
CA SER A 75 -10.48 6.01 6.78
C SER A 75 -10.95 4.64 6.29
N ASP A 76 -11.73 3.98 7.15
CA ASP A 76 -12.67 2.91 6.83
C ASP A 76 -13.70 3.40 5.79
N LYS A 77 -13.32 3.31 4.52
CA LYS A 77 -14.17 2.63 3.57
C LYS A 77 -13.31 1.53 2.97
N PRO A 78 -13.60 0.24 3.21
CA PRO A 78 -12.98 -0.78 2.39
C PRO A 78 -13.29 -0.41 0.95
N GLY A 79 -12.25 -0.28 0.13
CA GLY A 79 -12.44 -0.20 -1.30
C GLY A 79 -13.37 -1.31 -1.75
N LYS A 80 -14.17 -1.04 -2.79
CA LYS A 80 -15.20 -1.99 -3.26
C LYS A 80 -14.61 -3.40 -3.32
N PRO A 81 -15.22 -4.41 -2.65
CA PRO A 81 -14.75 -5.78 -2.70
C PRO A 81 -14.63 -6.25 -4.15
N SER A 82 -13.52 -6.88 -4.47
CA SER A 82 -13.17 -7.33 -5.81
C SER A 82 -12.62 -8.74 -5.74
N LYS A 83 -13.01 -9.61 -6.68
CA LYS A 83 -12.45 -10.97 -6.75
C LYS A 83 -11.24 -10.96 -7.70
N PRO A 84 -10.14 -11.64 -7.36
CA PRO A 84 -9.05 -11.85 -8.30
C PRO A 84 -9.52 -12.70 -9.49
N TYR A 85 -8.63 -12.91 -10.46
CA TYR A 85 -8.89 -13.91 -11.49
C TYR A 85 -8.96 -15.32 -10.88
N PRO A 86 -9.89 -16.17 -11.37
CA PRO A 86 -9.81 -17.59 -11.07
C PRO A 86 -8.46 -18.15 -11.50
N PHE A 87 -7.92 -19.09 -10.72
CA PHE A 87 -6.64 -19.70 -11.00
C PHE A 87 -6.59 -20.28 -12.42
N GLY A 88 -5.52 -19.95 -13.16
CA GLY A 88 -5.28 -20.43 -14.52
C GLY A 88 -6.24 -19.94 -15.60
N ARG A 89 -7.14 -18.99 -15.32
CA ARG A 89 -8.11 -18.46 -16.30
C ARG A 89 -7.79 -17.04 -16.77
N TYR A 90 -7.99 -16.82 -18.06
CA TYR A 90 -7.84 -15.53 -18.75
C TYR A 90 -9.24 -15.04 -19.14
N HIS A 91 -9.76 -14.01 -18.48
CA HIS A 91 -11.03 -13.36 -18.83
C HIS A 91 -10.85 -11.84 -18.90
N ASP A 92 -11.66 -11.17 -19.72
CA ASP A 92 -11.53 -9.75 -20.09
C ASP A 92 -12.27 -8.77 -19.15
N THR A 93 -12.15 -8.93 -17.83
CA THR A 93 -12.81 -8.00 -16.89
C THR A 93 -11.82 -7.31 -15.97
N PHE A 94 -11.86 -5.97 -15.90
CA PHE A 94 -11.09 -5.08 -15.01
C PHE A 94 -11.29 -5.39 -13.51
N ARG A 95 -10.68 -6.49 -13.02
CA ARG A 95 -10.85 -6.98 -11.64
C ARG A 95 -9.92 -6.32 -10.63
N TYR A 96 -8.82 -5.73 -11.08
CA TYR A 96 -7.84 -5.05 -10.25
C TYR A 96 -8.00 -3.55 -10.50
N VAL A 97 -8.68 -2.87 -9.59
CA VAL A 97 -8.92 -1.42 -9.67
C VAL A 97 -8.22 -0.79 -8.49
N GLU A 98 -7.39 0.22 -8.72
CA GLU A 98 -6.69 0.91 -7.64
C GLU A 98 -7.68 1.35 -6.54
N GLY A 99 -7.30 1.10 -5.29
CA GLY A 99 -8.10 1.35 -4.12
C GLY A 99 -9.10 0.25 -3.76
N SER A 100 -9.46 -0.68 -4.66
CA SER A 100 -10.33 -1.83 -4.34
C SER A 100 -9.66 -2.81 -3.39
N VAL A 101 -10.42 -3.68 -2.71
CA VAL A 101 -9.88 -4.72 -1.83
C VAL A 101 -10.14 -6.09 -2.43
N LEU A 102 -9.11 -6.94 -2.49
CA LEU A 102 -9.25 -8.33 -2.91
C LEU A 102 -9.99 -9.11 -1.82
N ASP A 103 -11.19 -9.57 -2.16
CA ASP A 103 -12.08 -10.34 -1.27
C ASP A 103 -11.75 -11.84 -1.36
N VAL A 104 -10.47 -12.15 -1.14
CA VAL A 104 -9.97 -13.50 -0.92
C VAL A 104 -8.97 -13.46 0.23
N PRO A 105 -8.99 -14.43 1.15
CA PRO A 105 -7.99 -14.49 2.21
C PRO A 105 -6.62 -14.81 1.61
N GLU A 106 -5.55 -14.27 2.21
CA GLU A 106 -4.24 -14.91 2.06
C GLU A 106 -4.32 -16.29 2.70
N SER A 107 -4.26 -17.31 1.86
CA SER A 107 -4.38 -18.71 2.25
C SER A 107 -3.03 -19.38 2.08
N GLY A 108 -2.45 -19.82 3.20
CA GLY A 108 -1.36 -20.77 3.17
C GLY A 108 -1.84 -22.14 2.69
N ALA A 109 -0.92 -23.10 2.62
CA ALA A 109 -1.17 -24.47 2.14
C ALA A 109 -2.16 -25.32 2.98
N SER A 110 -2.89 -24.74 3.92
CA SER A 110 -3.85 -25.43 4.79
C SER A 110 -5.19 -25.72 4.09
N ASP A 111 -5.52 -24.98 3.03
CA ASP A 111 -6.68 -25.27 2.18
C ASP A 111 -6.20 -26.03 0.94
N PHE A 112 -6.52 -27.32 0.86
CA PHE A 112 -6.14 -28.18 -0.28
C PHE A 112 -7.17 -28.16 -1.41
N ILE A 113 -8.28 -27.45 -1.24
CA ILE A 113 -9.37 -27.39 -2.21
C ILE A 113 -9.25 -26.10 -3.02
N GLU A 114 -9.12 -24.96 -2.35
CA GLU A 114 -9.00 -23.66 -3.00
C GLU A 114 -7.53 -23.28 -3.25
N PRO A 115 -7.20 -22.65 -4.40
CA PRO A 115 -5.84 -22.17 -4.66
C PRO A 115 -5.36 -21.17 -3.61
N CYS A 116 -4.10 -21.27 -3.22
CA CYS A 116 -3.46 -20.33 -2.31
C CYS A 116 -3.35 -18.92 -2.90
N HIS A 117 -3.47 -17.91 -2.05
CA HIS A 117 -3.25 -16.52 -2.40
C HIS A 117 -2.20 -15.90 -1.51
N GLU A 118 -1.25 -15.19 -2.11
CA GLU A 118 -0.19 -14.44 -1.41
C GLU A 118 -0.18 -13.01 -1.95
N PHE A 119 -0.06 -12.02 -1.07
CA PHE A 119 -0.06 -10.61 -1.42
C PHE A 119 1.32 -9.98 -1.16
N LYS A 120 1.84 -9.24 -2.14
CA LYS A 120 3.08 -8.49 -2.01
C LYS A 120 2.91 -7.07 -2.51
N GLY A 121 3.26 -6.12 -1.65
CA GLY A 121 3.31 -4.70 -2.00
C GLY A 121 4.71 -4.22 -2.37
N PHE A 122 4.78 -3.15 -3.16
CA PHE A 122 6.01 -2.43 -3.51
C PHE A 122 6.14 -1.06 -2.84
N TYR A 123 5.17 -0.64 -2.03
CA TYR A 123 5.10 0.69 -1.41
C TYR A 123 6.26 1.04 -0.45
N ARG A 124 7.11 0.06 -0.10
CA ARG A 124 8.37 0.26 0.66
C ARG A 124 9.61 -0.24 -0.09
N THR A 125 9.49 -0.54 -1.38
CA THR A 125 10.56 -1.14 -2.19
C THR A 125 11.01 -0.13 -3.25
N PRO A 126 12.27 0.37 -3.16
CA PRO A 126 12.85 1.22 -4.21
C PRO A 126 12.78 0.57 -5.59
N GLU A 127 12.60 1.35 -6.64
CA GLU A 127 12.42 0.89 -8.03
C GLU A 127 13.53 -0.06 -8.49
N GLU A 128 14.78 0.26 -8.14
CA GLU A 128 15.95 -0.54 -8.45
C GLU A 128 15.89 -1.97 -7.89
N ASN A 129 15.17 -2.17 -6.78
CA ASN A 129 15.05 -3.44 -6.07
C ASN A 129 13.75 -4.20 -6.39
N GLN A 130 12.84 -3.61 -7.18
CA GLN A 130 11.54 -4.23 -7.46
C GLN A 130 11.66 -5.54 -8.23
N LEU A 131 12.58 -5.62 -9.21
CA LEU A 131 12.80 -6.85 -9.97
C LEU A 131 13.31 -7.98 -9.07
N GLU A 132 14.31 -7.69 -8.22
CA GLU A 132 14.87 -8.68 -7.30
C GLU A 132 13.80 -9.20 -6.35
N LYS A 133 13.05 -8.29 -5.71
CA LYS A 133 11.93 -8.64 -4.84
C LYS A 133 10.90 -9.49 -5.58
N PHE A 134 10.48 -9.09 -6.77
CA PHE A 134 9.55 -9.85 -7.59
C PHE A 134 10.06 -11.28 -7.82
N THR A 135 11.30 -11.44 -8.29
CA THR A 135 11.86 -12.76 -8.58
C THR A 135 11.96 -13.62 -7.33
N THR A 136 12.46 -13.08 -6.22
CA THR A 136 12.66 -13.83 -4.97
C THR A 136 11.33 -14.29 -4.38
N GLU A 137 10.33 -13.40 -4.31
CA GLU A 137 9.01 -13.73 -3.77
C GLU A 137 8.28 -14.77 -4.64
N VAL A 138 8.38 -14.66 -5.98
CA VAL A 138 7.82 -15.69 -6.88
C VAL A 138 8.47 -17.05 -6.66
N ILE A 139 9.80 -17.10 -6.52
CA ILE A 139 10.53 -18.36 -6.31
C ILE A 139 10.15 -18.99 -4.97
N TRP A 140 10.11 -18.23 -3.88
CA TRP A 140 9.72 -18.74 -2.57
C TRP A 140 8.28 -19.24 -2.55
N PHE A 141 7.35 -18.44 -3.09
CA PHE A 141 5.95 -18.83 -3.18
C PHE A 141 5.77 -20.10 -4.02
N ALA A 142 6.43 -20.18 -5.18
CA ALA A 142 6.37 -21.36 -6.05
C ALA A 142 6.96 -22.61 -5.38
N ALA A 143 8.09 -22.48 -4.70
CA ALA A 143 8.71 -23.58 -3.97
C ALA A 143 7.79 -24.09 -2.85
N ALA A 144 7.15 -23.18 -2.10
CA ALA A 144 6.15 -23.54 -1.09
C ALA A 144 4.96 -24.28 -1.71
N CYS A 145 4.41 -23.76 -2.82
CA CYS A 145 3.30 -24.40 -3.55
C CYS A 145 3.67 -25.82 -4.01
N MET A 146 4.86 -26.01 -4.56
CA MET A 146 5.35 -27.32 -5.02
C MET A 146 5.55 -28.31 -3.87
N ASN A 147 6.11 -27.85 -2.74
CA ASN A 147 6.33 -28.68 -1.56
C ASN A 147 5.00 -29.12 -0.92
N SER A 148 4.01 -28.24 -0.93
CA SER A 148 2.67 -28.51 -0.39
C SER A 148 1.69 -29.10 -1.40
N ARG A 149 2.11 -29.30 -2.65
CA ARG A 149 1.27 -29.79 -3.76
C ARG A 149 -0.04 -29.01 -3.92
N THR A 150 0.04 -27.69 -3.77
CA THR A 150 -1.10 -26.79 -3.93
C THR A 150 -0.90 -25.86 -5.11
N ASN A 151 -2.00 -25.45 -5.72
CA ASN A 151 -2.00 -24.39 -6.73
C ASN A 151 -2.07 -23.04 -6.03
N GLY A 152 -1.50 -21.99 -6.62
CA GLY A 152 -1.56 -20.68 -6.00
C GLY A 152 -1.29 -19.51 -6.93
N THR A 153 -1.77 -18.34 -6.53
CA THR A 153 -1.52 -17.05 -7.21
C THR A 153 -0.91 -16.07 -6.22
N ILE A 154 0.31 -15.62 -6.52
CA ILE A 154 0.93 -14.48 -5.85
C ILE A 154 0.55 -13.20 -6.59
N HIS A 155 0.03 -12.21 -5.86
CA HIS A 155 -0.40 -10.92 -6.38
C HIS A 155 0.58 -9.83 -5.95
N PHE A 156 0.98 -9.01 -6.91
CA PHE A 156 1.91 -7.91 -6.69
C PHE A 156 1.20 -6.56 -6.78
N GLY A 157 1.71 -5.56 -6.05
CA GLY A 157 1.05 -4.26 -5.92
C GLY A 157 -0.16 -4.31 -4.98
N ILE A 158 -0.17 -5.26 -4.04
CA ILE A 158 -1.22 -5.39 -3.03
C ILE A 158 -0.71 -4.88 -1.68
N GLY A 159 -1.49 -3.97 -1.09
CA GLY A 159 -1.28 -3.39 0.22
C GLY A 159 -1.54 -4.40 1.33
N ASP A 160 -0.73 -4.31 2.38
CA ASP A 160 -0.93 -5.05 3.62
C ASP A 160 -1.03 -4.08 4.80
N LYS A 161 -1.44 -4.63 5.95
CA LYS A 161 -1.60 -3.92 7.22
C LYS A 161 -0.35 -3.09 7.54
N GLN A 162 -0.55 -2.03 8.31
CA GLN A 162 0.39 -0.92 8.64
C GLN A 162 0.18 0.33 7.77
N ASP A 163 0.17 0.19 6.44
CA ASP A 163 0.01 1.35 5.53
C ASP A 163 -1.29 1.29 4.73
N TYR A 164 -1.88 0.10 4.56
CA TYR A 164 -3.05 -0.15 3.71
C TYR A 164 -4.05 -1.09 4.40
N VAL A 165 -5.26 -1.15 3.82
CA VAL A 165 -6.18 -2.25 4.11
C VAL A 165 -5.56 -3.52 3.53
N HIS A 166 -5.55 -4.61 4.30
CA HIS A 166 -5.06 -5.90 3.82
C HIS A 166 -5.81 -6.32 2.54
N GLY A 167 -5.06 -6.63 1.48
CA GLY A 167 -5.65 -6.98 0.18
C GLY A 167 -6.01 -5.77 -0.69
N GLN A 168 -5.70 -4.55 -0.27
CA GLN A 168 -5.97 -3.34 -1.06
C GLN A 168 -5.10 -3.29 -2.32
N VAL A 169 -5.69 -3.02 -3.47
CA VAL A 169 -4.98 -2.82 -4.74
C VAL A 169 -4.32 -1.45 -4.71
N VAL A 170 -2.99 -1.43 -4.62
CA VAL A 170 -2.17 -0.21 -4.67
C VAL A 170 -1.58 -0.03 -6.08
N GLY A 171 -1.25 -1.14 -6.73
CA GLY A 171 -0.60 -1.14 -8.04
C GLY A 171 0.92 -1.03 -7.95
N VAL A 172 1.56 -1.13 -9.10
CA VAL A 172 3.01 -0.97 -9.29
C VAL A 172 3.26 -0.47 -10.70
N ALA A 173 4.12 0.54 -10.84
CA ALA A 173 4.59 0.99 -12.14
C ALA A 173 5.56 -0.06 -12.72
N VAL A 174 5.29 -0.54 -13.92
CA VAL A 174 6.15 -1.49 -14.63
C VAL A 174 6.45 -0.94 -16.02
N ASP A 175 7.62 -0.33 -16.16
CA ASP A 175 8.05 0.30 -17.41
C ASP A 175 8.54 -0.72 -18.45
N ASP A 176 9.13 -1.83 -17.98
CA ASP A 176 9.71 -2.86 -18.83
C ASP A 176 9.19 -4.25 -18.45
N LYS A 177 8.15 -4.71 -19.15
CA LYS A 177 7.55 -6.03 -18.94
C LYS A 177 8.48 -7.17 -19.34
N GLU A 178 9.32 -6.96 -20.36
CA GLU A 178 10.27 -7.98 -20.83
C GLU A 178 11.35 -8.24 -19.79
N LYS A 179 11.81 -7.19 -19.08
CA LYS A 179 12.74 -7.31 -17.96
C LYS A 179 12.21 -8.25 -16.87
N TYR A 180 10.93 -8.15 -16.52
CA TYR A 180 10.32 -9.05 -15.52
C TYR A 180 10.16 -10.49 -16.04
N LEU A 181 9.78 -10.66 -17.31
CA LEU A 181 9.70 -11.99 -17.94
C LEU A 181 11.07 -12.69 -17.97
N ASN A 182 12.10 -11.97 -18.42
CA ASN A 182 13.46 -12.49 -18.51
C ASN A 182 14.07 -12.72 -17.12
N GLY A 183 13.82 -11.80 -16.18
CA GLY A 183 14.24 -11.91 -14.79
C GLY A 183 13.67 -13.15 -14.12
N LEU A 184 12.37 -13.42 -14.30
CA LEU A 184 11.75 -14.63 -13.77
C LEU A 184 12.35 -15.90 -14.39
N LYS A 185 12.50 -15.94 -15.72
CA LYS A 185 13.09 -17.10 -16.41
C LYS A 185 14.50 -17.39 -15.89
N LYS A 186 15.31 -16.34 -15.70
CA LYS A 186 16.65 -16.45 -15.12
C LYS A 186 16.58 -16.96 -13.68
N ALA A 187 15.73 -16.39 -12.83
CA ALA A 187 15.57 -16.81 -11.45
C ALA A 187 15.16 -18.30 -11.33
N ILE A 188 14.24 -18.78 -12.16
CA ILE A 188 13.89 -20.21 -12.17
C ILE A 188 15.14 -21.06 -12.52
N GLY A 189 15.95 -20.59 -13.47
CA GLY A 189 17.20 -21.24 -13.84
C GLY A 189 18.27 -21.22 -12.75
N ASP A 190 18.28 -20.21 -11.89
CA ASP A 190 19.30 -20.03 -10.85
C ASP A 190 18.93 -20.77 -9.54
N TYR A 191 17.65 -20.82 -9.19
CA TYR A 191 17.19 -21.33 -7.89
C TYR A 191 16.75 -22.81 -7.89
N PHE A 192 16.41 -23.39 -9.05
CA PHE A 192 16.03 -24.80 -9.15
C PHE A 192 17.19 -25.66 -9.67
N GLU A 193 17.39 -26.83 -9.05
CA GLU A 193 18.37 -27.82 -9.52
C GLU A 193 18.13 -28.19 -10.99
N TYR A 194 19.19 -28.48 -11.74
CA TYR A 194 19.13 -28.79 -13.17
C TYR A 194 18.03 -29.78 -13.54
N LYS A 195 17.90 -30.87 -12.78
CA LYS A 195 16.88 -31.93 -12.99
C LYS A 195 15.44 -31.48 -12.76
N HIS A 196 15.22 -30.35 -12.09
CA HIS A 196 13.91 -29.80 -11.75
C HIS A 196 13.56 -28.53 -12.53
N LYS A 197 14.49 -27.98 -13.32
CA LYS A 197 14.27 -26.72 -14.06
C LYS A 197 13.08 -26.80 -15.02
N ASP A 198 12.97 -27.88 -15.78
CA ASP A 198 11.89 -28.04 -16.77
C ASP A 198 10.53 -28.12 -16.07
N VAL A 199 10.45 -28.89 -14.98
CA VAL A 199 9.23 -29.00 -14.16
C VAL A 199 8.87 -27.65 -13.55
N ALA A 200 9.85 -26.94 -12.98
CA ALA A 200 9.63 -25.61 -12.40
C ALA A 200 9.14 -24.61 -13.47
N GLN A 201 9.70 -24.62 -14.68
CA GLN A 201 9.24 -23.78 -15.79
C GLN A 201 7.83 -24.12 -16.27
N MET A 202 7.42 -25.40 -16.18
CA MET A 202 6.05 -25.80 -16.50
C MET A 202 5.05 -25.36 -15.42
N CYS A 203 5.46 -25.39 -14.15
CA CYS A 203 4.63 -25.04 -13.00
C CYS A 203 4.51 -23.53 -12.78
N ILE A 204 5.61 -22.79 -12.92
CA ILE A 204 5.67 -21.33 -12.71
C ILE A 204 5.29 -20.62 -14.00
N LYS A 205 4.09 -20.03 -14.02
CA LYS A 205 3.58 -19.29 -15.19
C LYS A 205 4.22 -17.89 -15.28
N PRO A 206 4.34 -17.34 -16.50
CA PRO A 206 4.81 -15.97 -16.66
C PRO A 206 3.89 -14.98 -15.93
N PRO A 207 4.42 -13.86 -15.40
CA PRO A 207 3.62 -12.82 -14.76
C PRO A 207 2.55 -12.28 -15.70
N ARG A 208 1.39 -11.99 -15.12
CA ARG A 208 0.30 -11.29 -15.80
C ARG A 208 0.33 -9.83 -15.37
N PHE A 209 0.47 -8.94 -16.34
CA PHE A 209 0.32 -7.50 -16.14
C PHE A 209 -1.14 -7.14 -16.42
N VAL A 210 -1.82 -6.54 -15.45
CA VAL A 210 -3.28 -6.28 -15.45
C VAL A 210 -3.58 -4.82 -15.21
#